data_AF-A0A2H0BHN8-F1
#
_entry.id   AF-A0A2H0BHN8-F1
#
_cell.length_a   1.000
_cell.length_b   1.000
_cell.length_c   1.000
_cell.angle_alpha   90.00
_cell.angle_beta   90.00
_cell.angle_gamma   90.00
#
_symmetry.space_group_name_H-M   'P 1'
#
loop_
_entity.id
_entity.type
_entity.pdbx_description
1 polymer ?
#
loop_
_entity_poly.entity_id
_entity_poly.type
_entity_poly.pdbx_seq_one_letter_code
_entity_poly.pdbx_strand_id
1 'polypeptide(L)'
;MPLHSVVGNADVDPEMGKRFDEKFLKFEIGGRKIGIVHDFKHISHNIQSLNILFCGHRHFKMEKIINGVKVIAPGALGGPKPSFAVYDTGTNRVEFFELK
;
A
#
# COMPACT_ATOMS: atom_id res chain seq x y z
N MET A 1 -12.50 -8.99 -8.34
CA MET A 1 -11.12 -8.58 -8.00
C MET A 1 -10.78 -9.16 -6.63
N PRO A 2 -9.65 -9.86 -6.44
CA PRO A 2 -9.22 -10.33 -5.12
C PRO A 2 -8.85 -9.14 -4.21
N LEU A 3 -9.03 -9.31 -2.90
CA LEU A 3 -8.63 -8.32 -1.88
C LEU A 3 -7.30 -8.74 -1.26
N HIS A 4 -6.30 -7.87 -1.37
CA HIS A 4 -5.01 -7.97 -0.69
C HIS A 4 -4.95 -6.85 0.36
N SER A 5 -4.85 -7.21 1.63
CA SER A 5 -4.88 -6.25 2.74
C SER A 5 -3.87 -6.60 3.81
N VAL A 6 -3.48 -5.58 4.57
CA VAL A 6 -2.74 -5.69 5.82
C VAL A 6 -3.57 -5.11 6.96
N VAL A 7 -3.28 -5.53 8.18
CA VAL A 7 -3.94 -5.01 9.38
C VAL A 7 -3.44 -3.60 9.69
N GLY A 8 -4.37 -2.67 9.91
CA GLY A 8 -4.11 -1.31 10.35
C GLY A 8 -4.07 -1.19 11.87
N ASN A 9 -3.43 -0.14 12.39
CA ASN A 9 -3.31 0.09 13.83
C ASN A 9 -4.65 0.32 14.56
N ALA A 10 -5.73 0.59 13.81
CA ALA A 10 -7.08 0.79 14.34
C ALA A 10 -7.98 -0.45 14.14
N ASP A 11 -7.49 -1.50 13.48
CA ASP A 11 -8.21 -2.75 13.32
C ASP A 11 -8.07 -3.56 14.62
N VAL A 12 -9.04 -3.40 15.51
CA VAL A 12 -9.02 -4.00 16.86
C VAL A 12 -9.72 -5.36 16.94
N ASP A 13 -10.39 -5.79 15.87
CA ASP A 13 -11.03 -7.10 15.80
C ASP A 13 -9.95 -8.20 15.70
N PRO A 14 -9.86 -9.12 16.69
CA PRO A 14 -8.88 -10.19 16.69
C PRO A 14 -8.97 -11.12 15.48
N GLU A 15 -10.14 -11.22 14.82
CA GLU A 15 -10.32 -12.05 13.63
C GLU A 15 -9.62 -11.44 12.40
N MET A 16 -9.35 -10.13 12.39
CA MET A 16 -8.65 -9.46 11.28
C MET A 16 -7.20 -9.93 11.17
N GLY A 17 -6.50 -10.13 12.30
CA GLY A 17 -5.14 -10.67 12.34
C GLY A 17 -5.04 -12.12 11.85
N LYS A 18 -6.13 -12.87 11.91
CA LYS A 18 -6.20 -14.24 11.35
C LYS A 18 -6.45 -14.24 9.85
N ARG A 19 -7.12 -13.21 9.34
CA ARG A 19 -7.58 -13.13 7.94
C ARG A 19 -6.61 -12.40 7.02
N PHE A 20 -5.84 -11.44 7.55
CA PHE A 20 -4.96 -10.57 6.79
C PHE A 20 -3.55 -10.56 7.38
N ASP A 21 -2.57 -10.16 6.57
CA ASP A 21 -1.19 -10.07 7.04
C ASP A 21 -1.06 -8.93 8.07
N GLU A 22 -0.52 -9.23 9.24
CA GLU A 22 -0.48 -8.28 10.36
C GLU A 22 0.43 -7.08 10.11
N LYS A 23 1.46 -7.24 9.27
CA LYS A 23 2.53 -6.24 9.16
C LYS A 23 2.83 -5.88 7.73
N PHE A 24 2.99 -6.88 6.86
CA PHE A 24 3.56 -6.65 5.55
C PHE A 24 3.27 -7.79 4.58
N LEU A 25 2.47 -7.47 3.57
CA LEU A 25 2.12 -8.41 2.51
C LEU A 25 3.03 -8.20 1.30
N LYS A 26 3.55 -9.31 0.73
CA LYS A 26 4.30 -9.35 -0.52
C LYS A 26 3.66 -10.32 -1.49
N PHE A 27 3.52 -9.93 -2.75
CA PHE A 27 2.98 -10.79 -3.81
C PHE A 27 3.43 -10.29 -5.18
N GLU A 28 3.10 -11.06 -6.22
CA GLU A 28 3.44 -10.74 -7.61
C GLU A 28 2.18 -10.73 -8.49
N ILE A 29 1.99 -9.66 -9.28
CA ILE A 29 0.93 -9.54 -10.27
C ILE A 29 1.51 -8.89 -11.53
N GLY A 30 1.22 -9.45 -12.71
CA GLY A 30 1.68 -8.89 -13.99
C GLY A 30 3.20 -8.78 -14.10
N GLY A 31 3.94 -9.70 -13.47
CA GLY A 31 5.42 -9.68 -13.40
C GLY A 31 5.98 -8.57 -12.50
N ARG A 32 5.16 -7.93 -11.67
CA ARG A 32 5.56 -6.88 -10.73
C ARG A 32 5.50 -7.39 -9.29
N LYS A 33 6.59 -7.23 -8.56
CA LYS A 33 6.67 -7.50 -7.12
C LYS A 33 6.09 -6.32 -6.35
N ILE A 34 5.00 -6.57 -5.65
CA ILE A 34 4.21 -5.56 -4.93
C ILE A 34 4.30 -5.83 -3.43
N GLY A 35 4.52 -4.76 -2.66
CA GLY A 35 4.42 -4.77 -1.20
C GLY A 35 3.26 -3.92 -0.70
N ILE A 36 2.66 -4.31 0.43
CA ILE A 36 1.65 -3.51 1.16
C ILE A 36 2.04 -3.50 2.63
N VAL A 37 2.07 -2.33 3.25
CA VAL A 37 2.31 -2.12 4.69
C VAL A 37 1.36 -1.05 5.20
N HIS A 38 0.86 -1.12 6.43
CA HIS A 38 -0.01 -0.05 6.93
C HIS A 38 0.77 1.24 7.25
N ASP A 39 1.75 1.16 8.16
CA ASP A 39 2.70 2.26 8.44
C ASP A 39 4.08 1.90 7.91
N PHE A 40 4.66 2.79 7.10
CA PHE A 40 6.02 2.64 6.56
C PHE A 40 7.07 2.38 7.66
N LYS A 41 6.83 2.84 8.90
CA LYS A 41 7.70 2.55 10.06
C LYS A 41 7.82 1.06 10.41
N HIS A 42 6.85 0.23 10.02
CA HIS A 42 6.85 -1.21 10.30
C HIS A 42 7.66 -2.03 9.29
N ILE A 43 8.27 -1.38 8.30
CA ILE A 43 9.17 -2.05 7.37
C ILE A 43 10.47 -2.39 8.10
N SER A 44 10.61 -3.66 8.45
CA SER A 44 11.81 -4.23 9.06
C SER A 44 12.80 -4.81 8.03
N HIS A 45 12.47 -4.77 6.73
CA HIS A 45 13.19 -5.52 5.69
C HIS A 45 13.58 -4.70 4.48
N ASN A 46 14.51 -5.27 3.71
CA ASN A 46 14.99 -4.73 2.45
C ASN A 46 13.86 -4.72 1.39
N ILE A 47 13.32 -3.54 1.11
CA ILE A 47 12.30 -3.34 0.07
C ILE A 47 12.88 -3.41 -1.35
N GLN A 48 14.21 -3.44 -1.52
CA GLN A 48 14.89 -3.42 -2.83
C GLN A 48 14.45 -4.52 -3.81
N SER A 49 13.81 -5.59 -3.32
CA SER A 49 13.23 -6.64 -4.15
C SER A 49 11.88 -6.28 -4.79
N LEU A 50 11.26 -5.16 -4.41
CA LEU A 50 9.95 -4.72 -4.89
C LEU A 50 10.07 -3.76 -6.06
N ASN A 51 9.08 -3.80 -6.95
CA ASN A 51 8.86 -2.72 -7.91
C ASN A 51 8.12 -1.55 -7.26
N ILE A 52 7.13 -1.85 -6.42
CA ILE A 52 6.27 -0.88 -5.77
C ILE A 52 5.86 -1.34 -4.36
N LEU A 53 5.68 -0.38 -3.47
CA LEU A 53 5.22 -0.55 -2.11
C LEU A 53 4.09 0.45 -1.84
N PHE A 54 2.94 -0.05 -1.39
CA PHE A 54 1.83 0.76 -0.93
C PHE A 54 1.85 0.90 0.59
N CYS A 55 1.63 2.12 1.09
CA CYS A 55 1.51 2.40 2.50
C CYS A 55 0.36 3.35 2.85
N GLY A 56 -0.11 3.30 4.10
CA GLY A 56 -1.22 4.10 4.61
C GLY A 56 -0.84 4.87 5.88
N HIS A 57 -1.70 4.75 6.91
CA HIS A 57 -1.57 5.32 8.26
C HIS A 57 -1.60 6.86 8.37
N ARG A 58 -0.91 7.59 7.49
CA ARG A 58 -0.74 9.05 7.60
C ARG A 58 -1.80 9.88 6.88
N HIS A 59 -2.68 9.22 6.12
CA HIS A 59 -3.80 9.81 5.38
C HIS A 59 -3.43 10.86 4.31
N PHE A 60 -2.13 11.08 4.04
CA PHE A 60 -1.68 11.96 2.96
C PHE A 60 -1.36 11.17 1.68
N LYS A 61 -1.44 11.86 0.55
CA LYS A 61 -0.95 11.35 -0.73
C LYS A 61 0.55 11.54 -0.86
N MET A 62 1.23 10.52 -1.35
CA MET A 62 2.68 10.57 -1.60
C MET A 62 3.08 9.57 -2.68
N GLU A 63 3.99 10.01 -3.55
CA GLU A 63 4.79 9.13 -4.40
C GLU A 63 6.26 9.48 -4.20
N LYS A 64 7.09 8.47 -3.89
CA LYS A 64 8.54 8.62 -3.75
C LYS A 64 9.25 7.42 -4.35
N ILE A 65 10.52 7.59 -4.68
CA ILE A 65 11.42 6.48 -5.01
C ILE A 65 12.41 6.32 -3.86
N ILE A 66 12.49 5.11 -3.28
CA ILE A 66 13.42 4.78 -2.20
C ILE A 66 14.17 3.52 -2.61
N ASN A 67 15.49 3.62 -2.80
CA ASN A 67 16.35 2.51 -3.21
C ASN A 67 15.84 1.75 -4.46
N GLY A 68 15.35 2.48 -5.47
CA GLY A 68 14.79 1.92 -6.71
C GLY A 68 13.34 1.42 -6.61
N VAL A 69 12.72 1.49 -5.44
CA VAL A 69 11.33 1.07 -5.19
C VAL A 69 10.39 2.27 -5.24
N LYS A 70 9.27 2.15 -5.95
CA LYS A 70 8.21 3.16 -5.91
C LYS A 70 7.40 3.01 -4.62
N VAL A 71 7.34 4.03 -3.78
CA VAL A 71 6.58 4.05 -2.53
C VAL A 71 5.39 4.98 -2.66
N ILE A 72 4.20 4.42 -2.54
CA ILE A 72 2.92 5.10 -2.75
C ILE A 72 2.12 5.13 -1.46
N ALA A 73 1.73 6.32 -1.01
CA ALA A 73 0.62 6.49 -0.08
C ALA A 73 -0.59 7.06 -0.85
N PRO A 74 -1.71 6.33 -0.97
CA PRO A 74 -2.84 6.73 -1.80
C PRO A 74 -3.70 7.84 -1.18
N GLY A 75 -3.43 8.22 0.07
CA GLY A 75 -4.30 9.07 0.88
C GLY A 75 -5.23 8.23 1.76
N ALA A 76 -6.37 8.81 2.12
CA ALA A 76 -7.43 8.12 2.84
C ALA A 76 -8.73 8.19 2.02
N LEU A 77 -9.49 7.10 2.01
CA LEU A 77 -10.81 7.06 1.38
C LEU A 77 -11.88 7.78 2.22
N GLY A 78 -11.69 7.84 3.55
CA GLY A 78 -12.51 8.65 4.44
C GLY A 78 -11.80 9.95 4.82
N GLY A 79 -12.55 11.05 4.91
CA GLY A 79 -12.04 12.35 5.36
C GLY A 79 -12.37 13.51 4.42
N PRO A 80 -11.77 14.69 4.63
CA PRO A 80 -12.12 15.91 3.88
C PRO A 80 -11.60 15.95 2.44
N LYS A 81 -10.61 15.12 2.10
CA LYS A 81 -10.06 14.97 0.75
C LYS A 81 -9.90 13.49 0.38
N PRO A 82 -11.02 12.76 0.18
CA PRO A 82 -10.98 11.35 -0.13
C PRO A 82 -10.17 11.08 -1.39
N SER A 83 -9.28 10.09 -1.33
CA SER A 83 -8.45 9.73 -2.48
C SER A 83 -8.04 8.26 -2.48
N PHE A 84 -7.72 7.78 -3.68
CA PHE A 84 -7.13 6.46 -3.92
C PHE A 84 -6.12 6.54 -5.07
N ALA A 85 -5.39 5.45 -5.30
CA ALA A 85 -4.45 5.34 -6.42
C ALA A 85 -4.71 4.06 -7.22
N VAL A 86 -4.50 4.13 -8.53
CA VAL A 86 -4.52 2.97 -9.43
C VAL A 86 -3.10 2.76 -9.95
N TYR A 87 -2.65 1.50 -9.91
CA TYR A 87 -1.36 1.10 -10.43
C TYR A 87 -1.53 0.22 -11.67
N ASP A 88 -0.95 0.66 -12.78
CA ASP A 88 -0.88 -0.12 -14.01
C ASP A 88 0.40 -0.97 -13.99
N THR A 89 0.23 -2.28 -13.80
CA THR A 89 1.32 -3.25 -13.77
C THR A 89 2.06 -3.37 -15.11
N GLY A 90 1.40 -3.09 -16.23
CA GLY A 90 2.00 -3.12 -17.57
C GLY A 90 3.00 -1.99 -17.74
N THR A 91 2.59 -0.76 -17.42
CA THR A 91 3.42 0.44 -17.62
C THR A 91 4.25 0.87 -16.40
N ASN A 92 4.03 0.24 -15.24
CA ASN A 92 4.62 0.63 -13.94
C ASN A 92 4.24 2.07 -13.50
N ARG A 93 3.12 2.60 -14.02
CA ARG A 93 2.63 3.95 -13.71
C ARG A 93 1.57 3.90 -12.62
N VAL A 94 1.52 4.96 -11.82
CA VAL A 94 0.53 5.16 -10.77
C VAL A 94 -0.23 6.44 -11.08
N GLU A 95 -1.54 6.41 -10.93
CA GLU A 95 -2.40 7.58 -11.05
C GLU A 95 -3.21 7.75 -9.77
N PHE A 96 -3.29 8.98 -9.27
CA PHE A 96 -4.06 9.33 -8.07
C PHE A 96 -5.39 9.94 -8.46
N PHE A 97 -6.44 9.54 -7.76
CA PHE A 97 -7.79 10.02 -7.94
C PHE A 97 -8.28 10.67 -6.65
N GLU A 98 -8.85 11.86 -6.76
CA GLU A 98 -9.59 12.51 -5.68
C GLU A 98 -11.09 12.34 -5.94
N LEU A 99 -11.85 11.96 -4.91
CA LEU A 99 -13.30 11.89 -4.99
C LEU A 99 -13.90 13.24 -4.59
N LYS A 100 -14.95 13.65 -5.30
CA LYS A 100 -15.72 14.87 -5.01
C LYS A 100 -16.92 14.57 -4.14
#